data_AF-A0A965VCX4-F1
#
_entry.id   AF-A0A965VCX4-F1
#
_cell.length_a   1.000
_cell.length_b   1.000
_cell.length_c   1.000
_cell.angle_alpha   90.00
_cell.angle_beta   90.00
_cell.angle_gamma   90.00
#
_symmetry.space_group_name_H-M   'P 1'
#
loop_
_entity.id
_entity.type
_entity.pdbx_description
1 polymer ?
#
loop_
_entity_poly.entity_id
_entity_poly.type
_entity_poly.pdbx_seq_one_letter_code
_entity_poly.pdbx_strand_id
1 'polypeptide(L)'
;GNGPRDSVVGLTRGCVQQLNRDELQGVVAHEFSHIFHQDTRLNMRLVAWLGGAFLGLRWGWPVALAGIGAALLTARLQPASAAAAGVTLDAFSGFIRWMVLSLGGLLALVQSGDLFLSATSRGPGRHRGGTCEEAGTFLVLLAGLSLTGLASDLVTLFAGLELVSIPTYILLALKRSDARGQEAGLKYFFLSLVASALFLYAVVCLYGLGGSTDLGTIAARLREPAADESLRALAPVALGMAIVAAAFRLAAVPMHFYAPDVYEGTSPGNAALLSTLPKVAGLVVLARLVGLAMPLDLVWQTAAVLAAVTMTVGNVMALWQRNLRRLLACSSIAHAGYLLVGVAVAAAVPATRPPAHPQAAALLGTPLLDGMAAALFYLATYAVATIGLFGALAYLGHRWPTGR
;
A
#
# COMPACT_ATOMS: atom_id res chain seq x y z
N GLY A 1 -29.03 -9.97 5.88
CA GLY A 1 -29.02 -11.05 4.87
C GLY A 1 -27.89 -10.87 3.88
N ASN A 2 -27.79 -11.79 2.93
CA ASN A 2 -26.71 -11.83 1.93
C ASN A 2 -26.96 -10.96 0.67
N GLY A 3 -28.10 -10.28 0.60
CA GLY A 3 -28.43 -9.32 -0.46
C GLY A 3 -29.61 -8.42 -0.07
N PRO A 4 -29.93 -7.40 -0.89
CA PRO A 4 -30.93 -6.37 -0.56
C PRO A 4 -32.34 -6.92 -0.28
N ARG A 5 -32.65 -8.11 -0.82
CA ARG A 5 -33.94 -8.79 -0.66
C ARG A 5 -34.08 -9.56 0.66
N ASP A 6 -32.98 -9.87 1.34
CA ASP A 6 -32.95 -10.69 2.57
C ASP A 6 -32.42 -9.91 3.78
N SER A 7 -32.37 -8.58 3.67
CA SER A 7 -31.86 -7.67 4.70
C SER A 7 -32.99 -7.09 5.54
N VAL A 8 -32.73 -6.96 6.83
CA VAL A 8 -33.66 -6.40 7.81
C VAL A 8 -32.94 -5.27 8.52
N VAL A 9 -33.55 -4.08 8.54
CA VAL A 9 -33.08 -2.94 9.35
C VAL A 9 -33.80 -3.03 10.71
N GLY A 10 -33.03 -3.21 11.77
CA GLY A 10 -33.57 -3.25 13.14
C GLY A 10 -33.70 -1.84 13.69
N LEU A 11 -34.91 -1.44 14.10
CA LEU A 11 -35.16 -0.17 14.77
C LEU A 11 -35.20 -0.36 16.28
N THR A 12 -34.42 0.43 17.02
CA THR A 12 -34.49 0.42 18.48
C THR A 12 -35.74 1.15 18.95
N ARG A 13 -36.29 0.72 20.11
CA ARG A 13 -37.51 1.32 20.67
C ARG A 13 -37.37 2.82 20.95
N GLY A 14 -36.17 3.28 21.28
CA GLY A 14 -35.86 4.70 21.47
C GLY A 14 -35.98 5.52 20.18
N CYS A 15 -35.50 4.98 19.04
CA CYS A 15 -35.64 5.63 17.74
C CYS A 15 -37.12 5.83 17.35
N VAL A 16 -37.95 4.81 17.58
CA VAL A 16 -39.39 4.86 17.31
C VAL A 16 -40.12 5.88 18.22
N GLN A 17 -39.61 6.13 19.42
CA GLN A 17 -40.21 7.07 20.38
C GLN A 17 -39.75 8.51 20.18
N GLN A 18 -38.57 8.74 19.60
CA GLN A 18 -37.96 10.07 19.49
C GLN A 18 -38.08 10.69 18.10
N LEU A 19 -38.25 9.91 17.04
CA LEU A 19 -38.31 10.40 15.66
C LEU A 19 -39.74 10.44 15.13
N ASN A 20 -40.05 11.50 14.39
CA ASN A 20 -41.31 11.58 13.64
C ASN A 20 -41.27 10.66 12.42
N ARG A 21 -42.44 10.36 11.83
CA ARG A 21 -42.58 9.39 10.73
C ARG A 21 -41.65 9.68 9.55
N ASP A 22 -41.53 10.95 9.15
CA ASP A 22 -40.73 11.36 7.99
C ASP A 22 -39.22 11.24 8.29
N GLU A 23 -38.80 11.57 9.52
CA GLU A 23 -37.42 11.41 9.98
C GLU A 23 -37.05 9.92 10.07
N LEU A 24 -37.95 9.10 10.61
CA LEU A 24 -37.77 7.64 10.68
C LEU A 24 -37.69 7.03 9.27
N GLN A 25 -38.53 7.49 8.33
CA GLN A 25 -38.44 7.07 6.93
C GLN A 25 -37.11 7.50 6.29
N GLY A 26 -36.63 8.71 6.57
CA GLY A 26 -35.34 9.20 6.10
C GLY A 26 -34.17 8.34 6.62
N VAL A 27 -34.15 8.02 7.91
CA VAL A 27 -33.12 7.16 8.53
C VAL A 27 -33.18 5.74 7.97
N VAL A 28 -34.38 5.15 7.84
CA VAL A 28 -34.54 3.82 7.26
C VAL A 28 -34.11 3.81 5.79
N ALA A 29 -34.46 4.83 5.01
CA ALA A 29 -34.05 4.94 3.61
C ALA A 29 -32.53 5.11 3.46
N HIS A 30 -31.90 5.89 4.35
CA HIS A 30 -30.44 6.03 4.44
C HIS A 30 -29.76 4.68 4.72
N GLU A 31 -30.23 3.92 5.71
CA GLU A 31 -29.68 2.59 6.01
C GLU A 31 -29.91 1.58 4.87
N PHE A 32 -31.08 1.64 4.22
CA PHE A 32 -31.36 0.83 3.04
C PHE A 32 -30.45 1.17 1.86
N SER A 33 -30.00 2.43 1.72
CA SER A 33 -29.06 2.83 0.67
C SER A 33 -27.71 2.12 0.85
N HIS A 34 -27.20 2.01 2.07
CA HIS A 34 -25.97 1.27 2.38
C HIS A 34 -26.09 -0.24 2.14
N ILE A 35 -27.30 -0.79 2.23
CA ILE A 35 -27.59 -2.19 1.90
C ILE A 35 -27.65 -2.37 0.38
N PHE A 36 -28.33 -1.45 -0.32
CA PHE A 36 -28.52 -1.50 -1.77
C PHE A 36 -27.18 -1.33 -2.52
N HIS A 37 -26.33 -0.41 -2.05
CA HIS A 37 -24.99 -0.16 -2.60
C HIS A 37 -23.95 -1.20 -2.17
N GLN A 38 -24.33 -2.21 -1.36
CA GLN A 38 -23.46 -3.24 -0.81
C GLN A 38 -22.35 -2.72 0.15
N ASP A 39 -22.45 -1.47 0.61
CA ASP A 39 -21.53 -0.85 1.57
C ASP A 39 -21.41 -1.68 2.84
N THR A 40 -22.54 -2.15 3.36
CA THR A 40 -22.61 -2.99 4.55
C THR A 40 -21.83 -4.31 4.39
N ARG A 41 -21.82 -4.90 3.19
CA ARG A 41 -21.08 -6.15 2.92
C ARG A 41 -19.58 -5.91 2.83
N LEU A 42 -19.17 -4.80 2.22
CA LEU A 42 -17.77 -4.38 2.14
C LEU A 42 -17.24 -4.02 3.53
N ASN A 43 -17.97 -3.18 4.28
CA ASN A 43 -17.61 -2.76 5.62
C ASN A 43 -17.58 -3.93 6.61
N MET A 44 -18.56 -4.83 6.58
CA MET A 44 -18.55 -6.03 7.45
C MET A 44 -17.35 -6.94 7.13
N ARG A 45 -16.96 -7.07 5.86
CA ARG A 45 -15.74 -7.79 5.47
C ARG A 45 -14.49 -7.08 5.98
N LEU A 46 -14.43 -5.75 5.89
CA LEU A 46 -13.32 -4.94 6.37
C LEU A 46 -13.19 -5.02 7.89
N VAL A 47 -14.31 -4.95 8.62
CA VAL A 47 -14.38 -5.14 10.07
C VAL A 47 -14.00 -6.56 10.48
N ALA A 48 -14.47 -7.59 9.76
CA ALA A 48 -14.05 -8.96 10.01
C ALA A 48 -12.55 -9.16 9.76
N TRP A 49 -12.00 -8.48 8.75
CA TRP A 49 -10.58 -8.50 8.42
C TRP A 49 -9.76 -7.79 9.51
N LEU A 50 -10.19 -6.60 9.96
CA LEU A 50 -9.60 -5.89 11.10
C LEU A 50 -9.70 -6.69 12.40
N GLY A 51 -10.87 -7.30 12.67
CA GLY A 51 -11.08 -8.19 13.81
C GLY A 51 -10.18 -9.44 13.78
N GLY A 52 -9.97 -10.01 12.59
CA GLY A 52 -8.97 -11.06 12.36
C GLY A 52 -7.55 -10.60 12.64
N ALA A 53 -7.21 -9.35 12.26
CA ALA A 53 -5.91 -8.75 12.60
C ALA A 53 -5.73 -8.63 14.13
N PHE A 54 -6.77 -8.23 14.86
CA PHE A 54 -6.75 -8.18 16.33
C PHE A 54 -6.69 -9.56 16.99
N LEU A 55 -7.26 -10.61 16.38
CA LEU A 55 -7.10 -11.99 16.86
C LEU A 55 -5.65 -12.49 16.71
N GLY A 56 -4.90 -11.97 15.72
CA GLY A 56 -3.47 -12.18 15.57
C GLY A 56 -2.66 -11.74 16.80
N LEU A 57 -3.09 -10.69 17.51
CA LEU A 57 -2.45 -10.23 18.76
C LEU A 57 -2.55 -11.26 19.90
N ARG A 58 -3.47 -12.23 19.84
CA ARG A 58 -3.64 -13.26 20.89
C ARG A 58 -2.94 -14.58 20.57
N TRP A 59 -2.94 -14.99 19.30
CA TRP A 59 -2.56 -16.34 18.88
C TRP A 59 -1.38 -16.39 17.89
N GLY A 60 -0.87 -15.24 17.44
CA GLY A 60 0.36 -15.13 16.66
C GLY A 60 0.29 -15.57 15.20
N TRP A 61 1.43 -16.01 14.67
CA TRP A 61 1.61 -16.35 13.24
C TRP A 61 0.66 -17.40 12.66
N PRO A 62 0.20 -18.45 13.39
CA PRO A 62 -0.77 -19.40 12.86
C PRO A 62 -2.11 -18.74 12.48
N VAL A 63 -2.60 -17.81 13.31
CA VAL A 63 -3.82 -17.05 13.01
C VAL A 63 -3.59 -16.07 11.86
N ALA A 64 -2.40 -15.47 11.77
CA ALA A 64 -2.06 -14.62 10.63
C ALA A 64 -2.07 -15.40 9.31
N LEU A 65 -1.45 -16.58 9.26
CA LEU A 65 -1.43 -17.43 8.07
C LEU A 65 -2.83 -17.93 7.71
N ALA A 66 -3.62 -18.37 8.69
CA ALA A 66 -5.01 -18.79 8.47
C ALA A 66 -5.88 -17.63 7.98
N GLY A 67 -5.72 -16.44 8.56
CA GLY A 67 -6.43 -15.22 8.17
C GLY A 67 -6.10 -14.77 6.75
N ILE A 68 -4.81 -14.76 6.38
CA ILE A 68 -4.37 -14.46 5.01
C ILE A 68 -4.91 -15.51 4.02
N GLY A 69 -4.86 -16.80 4.38
CA GLY A 69 -5.42 -17.88 3.56
C GLY A 69 -6.92 -17.74 3.34
N ALA A 70 -7.68 -17.46 4.41
CA ALA A 70 -9.11 -17.17 4.32
C ALA A 70 -9.40 -15.92 3.47
N ALA A 71 -8.59 -14.87 3.59
CA ALA A 71 -8.71 -13.66 2.78
C ALA A 71 -8.48 -13.96 1.28
N LEU A 72 -7.47 -14.77 0.94
CA LEU A 72 -7.21 -15.20 -0.45
C LEU A 72 -8.36 -16.03 -1.02
N LEU A 73 -8.93 -16.94 -0.23
CA LEU A 73 -10.08 -17.76 -0.64
C LEU A 73 -11.32 -16.90 -0.87
N THR A 74 -11.62 -15.99 0.06
CA THR A 74 -12.79 -15.10 -0.04
C THR A 74 -12.63 -14.02 -1.08
N ALA A 75 -11.41 -13.63 -1.46
CA ALA A 75 -11.15 -12.71 -2.56
C ALA A 75 -11.67 -13.24 -3.90
N ARG A 76 -11.71 -14.56 -4.11
CA ARG A 76 -12.30 -15.19 -5.31
C ARG A 76 -13.82 -15.07 -5.38
N LEU A 77 -14.46 -14.85 -4.23
CA LEU A 77 -15.92 -14.79 -4.09
C LEU A 77 -16.46 -13.35 -4.13
N GLN A 78 -15.62 -12.38 -4.48
CA GLN A 78 -16.01 -10.98 -4.56
C GLN A 78 -16.64 -10.66 -5.92
N PRO A 79 -17.66 -9.79 -5.95
CA PRO A 79 -18.25 -9.34 -7.21
C PRO A 79 -17.19 -8.65 -8.07
N ALA A 80 -17.31 -8.78 -9.39
CA ALA A 80 -16.35 -8.25 -10.36
C ALA A 80 -16.16 -6.73 -10.26
N SER A 81 -17.20 -6.01 -9.83
CA SER A 81 -17.13 -4.60 -9.50
C SER A 81 -18.13 -4.25 -8.40
N ALA A 82 -17.71 -3.43 -7.44
CA ALA A 82 -18.59 -2.84 -6.43
C ALA A 82 -18.04 -1.47 -6.01
N ALA A 83 -18.89 -0.49 -5.79
CA ALA A 83 -18.50 0.84 -5.32
C ALA A 83 -19.37 1.19 -4.12
N ALA A 84 -18.73 1.55 -3.03
CA ALA A 84 -19.36 1.80 -1.74
C ALA A 84 -18.55 2.85 -0.99
N ALA A 85 -19.18 3.96 -0.60
CA ALA A 85 -18.66 5.02 0.28
C ALA A 85 -17.11 5.12 0.38
N GLY A 86 -16.46 5.72 -0.63
CA GLY A 86 -15.00 5.94 -0.61
C GLY A 86 -14.13 4.73 -0.98
N VAL A 87 -14.75 3.59 -1.28
CA VAL A 87 -14.11 2.34 -1.67
C VAL A 87 -14.66 1.85 -3.01
N THR A 88 -13.74 1.51 -3.93
CA THR A 88 -14.06 0.90 -5.21
C THR A 88 -13.34 -0.44 -5.37
N LEU A 89 -14.10 -1.44 -5.81
CA LEU A 89 -13.63 -2.74 -6.28
C LEU A 89 -13.63 -2.70 -7.81
N ASP A 90 -12.45 -2.51 -8.37
CA ASP A 90 -12.15 -2.58 -9.81
C ASP A 90 -11.02 -3.60 -10.06
N ALA A 91 -10.66 -3.83 -11.32
CA ALA A 91 -9.61 -4.78 -11.69
C ALA A 91 -8.24 -4.40 -11.06
N PHE A 92 -7.95 -3.09 -10.97
CA PHE A 92 -6.74 -2.57 -10.33
C PHE A 92 -6.70 -2.90 -8.84
N SER A 93 -7.76 -2.55 -8.09
CA SER A 93 -7.84 -2.82 -6.66
C SER A 93 -7.87 -4.32 -6.37
N GLY A 94 -8.50 -5.10 -7.24
CA GLY A 94 -8.46 -6.57 -7.21
C GLY A 94 -7.04 -7.11 -7.34
N PHE A 95 -6.28 -6.63 -8.34
CA PHE A 95 -4.88 -7.01 -8.54
C PHE A 95 -4.01 -6.64 -7.33
N ILE A 96 -4.11 -5.40 -6.83
CA ILE A 96 -3.36 -4.94 -5.66
C ILE A 96 -3.64 -5.83 -4.45
N ARG A 97 -4.91 -6.17 -4.18
CA ARG A 97 -5.25 -7.04 -3.05
C ARG A 97 -4.71 -8.45 -3.20
N TRP A 98 -4.80 -9.05 -4.38
CA TRP A 98 -4.20 -10.36 -4.65
C TRP A 98 -2.68 -10.34 -4.47
N MET A 99 -2.02 -9.29 -4.97
CA MET A 99 -0.58 -9.10 -4.81
C MET A 99 -0.22 -8.91 -3.33
N VAL A 100 -0.90 -8.02 -2.61
CA VAL A 100 -0.64 -7.75 -1.18
C VAL A 100 -0.86 -8.99 -0.33
N LEU A 101 -1.92 -9.76 -0.56
CA LEU A 101 -2.21 -10.97 0.21
C LEU A 101 -1.24 -12.11 -0.11
N SER A 102 -0.84 -12.27 -1.38
CA SER A 102 0.15 -13.30 -1.77
C SER A 102 1.55 -12.97 -1.25
N LEU A 103 2.01 -11.74 -1.44
CA LEU A 103 3.28 -11.26 -0.87
C LEU A 103 3.25 -11.27 0.66
N GLY A 104 2.12 -10.88 1.26
CA GLY A 104 1.88 -10.92 2.69
C GLY A 104 1.95 -12.34 3.25
N GLY A 105 1.40 -13.33 2.53
CA GLY A 105 1.52 -14.75 2.87
C GLY A 105 2.97 -15.23 2.81
N LEU A 106 3.72 -14.89 1.77
CA LEU A 106 5.15 -15.23 1.65
C LEU A 106 5.98 -14.58 2.77
N LEU A 107 5.75 -13.31 3.07
CA LEU A 107 6.41 -12.60 4.17
C LEU A 107 6.03 -13.19 5.54
N ALA A 108 4.76 -13.56 5.73
CA ALA A 108 4.31 -14.22 6.96
C ALA A 108 5.03 -15.56 7.15
N LEU A 109 5.24 -16.34 6.08
CA LEU A 109 6.02 -17.57 6.14
C LEU A 109 7.47 -17.28 6.54
N VAL A 110 8.12 -16.30 5.91
CA VAL A 110 9.50 -15.90 6.25
C VAL A 110 9.61 -15.43 7.70
N GLN A 111 8.70 -14.58 8.17
CA GLN A 111 8.73 -14.05 9.53
C GLN A 111 8.32 -15.07 10.60
N SER A 112 7.41 -15.99 10.26
CA SER A 112 7.02 -17.11 11.15
C SER A 112 8.13 -18.13 11.36
N GLY A 113 9.18 -18.15 10.52
CA GLY A 113 10.35 -19.02 10.69
C GLY A 113 11.02 -18.85 12.05
N ASP A 114 10.99 -17.63 12.61
CA ASP A 114 11.51 -17.33 13.96
C ASP A 114 10.71 -18.06 15.06
N LEU A 115 9.40 -18.30 14.84
CA LEU A 115 8.54 -19.08 15.74
C LEU A 115 8.92 -20.57 15.72
N PHE A 116 9.18 -21.13 14.52
CA PHE A 116 9.57 -22.53 14.38
C PHE A 116 10.95 -22.79 15.00
N LEU A 117 11.86 -21.84 14.83
CA LEU A 117 13.20 -21.91 15.42
C LEU A 117 13.17 -21.75 16.94
N SER A 118 12.37 -20.84 17.48
CA SER A 118 12.20 -20.72 18.95
C SER A 118 11.48 -21.92 19.58
N ALA A 119 10.64 -22.63 18.82
CA ALA A 119 10.01 -23.88 19.26
C ALA A 119 10.98 -25.07 19.25
N THR A 120 11.94 -25.09 18.33
CA THR A 120 12.92 -26.20 18.19
C THR A 120 14.21 -25.97 18.97
N SER A 121 14.62 -24.73 19.22
CA SER A 121 15.80 -24.41 20.03
C SER A 121 15.44 -24.18 21.50
N ARG A 122 15.73 -25.18 22.35
CA ARG A 122 15.52 -25.15 23.81
C ARG A 122 16.53 -24.25 24.55
N GLY A 123 16.61 -22.98 24.18
CA GLY A 123 17.42 -21.98 24.89
C GLY A 123 16.58 -21.23 25.92
N PRO A 124 16.90 -21.25 27.23
CA PRO A 124 16.20 -20.44 28.22
C PRO A 124 16.56 -18.97 28.01
N GLY A 125 15.64 -18.15 27.48
CA GLY A 125 15.80 -16.69 27.47
C GLY A 125 15.35 -15.93 26.22
N ARG A 126 15.02 -16.58 25.09
CA ARG A 126 14.46 -15.87 23.93
C ARG A 126 12.96 -15.63 24.12
N HIS A 127 12.58 -14.36 24.21
CA HIS A 127 11.23 -13.88 24.54
C HIS A 127 10.15 -14.48 23.62
N ARG A 128 9.23 -15.26 24.19
CA ARG A 128 7.98 -15.70 23.56
C ARG A 128 6.97 -14.55 23.35
N GLY A 129 7.22 -13.36 23.90
CA GLY A 129 6.25 -12.26 23.97
C GLY A 129 6.07 -11.43 22.69
N GLY A 130 7.05 -11.38 21.79
CA GLY A 130 7.01 -10.49 20.62
C GLY A 130 6.21 -11.03 19.43
N THR A 131 5.98 -12.34 19.33
CA THR A 131 5.46 -12.95 18.09
C THR A 131 4.00 -12.63 17.80
N CYS A 132 3.19 -12.37 18.83
CA CYS A 132 1.77 -12.07 18.64
C CYS A 132 1.54 -10.61 18.29
N GLU A 133 2.26 -9.70 18.94
CA GLU A 133 2.24 -8.27 18.60
C GLU A 133 2.77 -8.07 17.17
N GLU A 134 3.89 -8.71 16.81
CA GLU A 134 4.41 -8.68 15.45
C GLU A 134 3.40 -9.20 14.41
N ALA A 135 2.80 -10.37 14.64
CA ALA A 135 1.83 -10.95 13.71
C ALA A 135 0.56 -10.07 13.59
N GLY A 136 0.05 -9.56 14.71
CA GLY A 136 -1.11 -8.67 14.74
C GLY A 136 -0.85 -7.36 14.00
N THR A 137 0.26 -6.70 14.31
CA THR A 137 0.69 -5.46 13.63
C THR A 137 0.93 -5.70 12.14
N PHE A 138 1.54 -6.82 11.75
CA PHE A 138 1.71 -7.19 10.35
C PHE A 138 0.38 -7.37 9.60
N LEU A 139 -0.62 -7.99 10.22
CA LEU A 139 -1.96 -8.06 9.63
C LEU A 139 -2.56 -6.67 9.48
N VAL A 140 -2.48 -5.79 10.49
CA VAL A 140 -2.98 -4.40 10.37
C VAL A 140 -2.33 -3.68 9.19
N LEU A 141 -1.03 -3.88 8.96
CA LEU A 141 -0.30 -3.34 7.80
C LEU A 141 -0.89 -3.83 6.47
N LEU A 142 -1.13 -5.13 6.34
CA LEU A 142 -1.75 -5.73 5.16
C LEU A 142 -3.19 -5.22 4.95
N ALA A 143 -3.90 -4.84 6.02
CA ALA A 143 -5.22 -4.19 5.96
C ALA A 143 -5.08 -2.84 5.28
N GLY A 144 -4.16 -2.03 5.80
CA GLY A 144 -3.87 -0.69 5.30
C GLY A 144 -3.52 -0.70 3.82
N LEU A 145 -2.68 -1.65 3.40
CA LEU A 145 -2.34 -1.82 1.98
C LEU A 145 -3.56 -2.22 1.13
N SER A 146 -4.38 -3.14 1.63
CA SER A 146 -5.61 -3.55 0.94
C SER A 146 -6.61 -2.39 0.82
N LEU A 147 -6.73 -1.58 1.87
CA LEU A 147 -7.58 -0.39 1.91
C LEU A 147 -7.04 0.70 0.97
N THR A 148 -5.73 0.92 0.94
CA THR A 148 -5.06 1.86 0.03
C THR A 148 -5.35 1.50 -1.43
N GLY A 149 -5.31 0.20 -1.77
CA GLY A 149 -5.68 -0.27 -3.10
C GLY A 149 -7.13 0.06 -3.46
N LEU A 150 -8.05 -0.11 -2.50
CA LEU A 150 -9.49 0.11 -2.65
C LEU A 150 -9.93 1.59 -2.64
N ALA A 151 -9.09 2.49 -2.14
CA ALA A 151 -9.46 3.88 -1.92
C ALA A 151 -9.87 4.58 -3.22
N SER A 152 -11.08 5.15 -3.21
CA SER A 152 -11.61 6.01 -4.29
C SER A 152 -11.75 7.47 -3.87
N ASP A 153 -11.54 7.80 -2.59
CA ASP A 153 -11.48 9.16 -2.10
C ASP A 153 -10.12 9.47 -1.42
N LEU A 154 -9.82 10.76 -1.26
CA LEU A 154 -8.57 11.24 -0.68
C LEU A 154 -8.41 10.85 0.80
N VAL A 155 -9.51 10.80 1.55
CA VAL A 155 -9.49 10.53 3.00
C VAL A 155 -9.15 9.07 3.28
N THR A 156 -9.81 8.15 2.58
CA THR A 156 -9.57 6.70 2.62
C THR A 156 -8.18 6.37 2.09
N LEU A 157 -7.72 7.08 1.05
CA LEU A 157 -6.35 6.93 0.55
C LEU A 157 -5.35 7.32 1.65
N PHE A 158 -5.50 8.49 2.27
CA PHE A 158 -4.64 8.92 3.38
C PHE A 158 -4.71 7.96 4.58
N ALA A 159 -5.90 7.56 5.01
CA ALA A 159 -6.10 6.65 6.13
C ALA A 159 -5.47 5.27 5.87
N GLY A 160 -5.62 4.73 4.65
CA GLY A 160 -4.96 3.49 4.25
C GLY A 160 -3.44 3.60 4.30
N LEU A 161 -2.90 4.72 3.80
CA LEU A 161 -1.47 5.00 3.79
C LEU A 161 -0.88 5.16 5.20
N GLU A 162 -1.61 5.75 6.13
CA GLU A 162 -1.24 5.79 7.55
C GLU A 162 -1.34 4.41 8.20
N LEU A 163 -2.37 3.63 7.88
CA LEU A 163 -2.51 2.26 8.35
C LEU A 163 -1.40 1.32 7.81
N VAL A 164 -0.65 1.71 6.80
CA VAL A 164 0.61 1.05 6.39
C VAL A 164 1.80 1.54 7.21
N SER A 165 1.95 2.87 7.34
CA SER A 165 3.12 3.49 7.99
C SER A 165 3.17 3.17 9.47
N ILE A 166 2.01 3.21 10.14
CA ILE A 166 1.88 3.03 11.57
C ILE A 166 2.38 1.68 12.05
N PRO A 167 1.82 0.57 11.55
CA PRO A 167 2.36 -0.75 11.81
C PRO A 167 3.83 -0.93 11.43
N THR A 168 4.30 -0.26 10.36
CA THR A 168 5.69 -0.42 9.91
C THR A 168 6.66 0.06 10.98
N TYR A 169 6.47 1.25 11.56
CA TYR A 169 7.39 1.73 12.60
C TYR A 169 7.34 0.87 13.88
N ILE A 170 6.17 0.32 14.22
CA ILE A 170 6.04 -0.60 15.36
C ILE A 170 6.83 -1.89 15.10
N LEU A 171 6.69 -2.48 13.91
CA LEU A 171 7.41 -3.70 13.53
C LEU A 171 8.94 -3.51 13.53
N LEU A 172 9.43 -2.34 13.13
CA LEU A 172 10.85 -2.02 13.21
C LEU A 172 11.34 -1.97 14.66
N ALA A 173 10.54 -1.42 15.57
CA ALA A 173 10.88 -1.27 16.98
C ALA A 173 10.80 -2.59 17.77
N LEU A 174 9.84 -3.47 17.45
CA LEU A 174 9.59 -4.73 18.19
C LEU A 174 10.75 -5.74 18.05
N LYS A 175 11.29 -5.87 16.84
CA LYS A 175 12.17 -7.00 16.49
C LYS A 175 13.64 -6.81 16.89
N ARG A 176 14.06 -5.58 17.18
CA ARG A 176 15.47 -5.27 17.49
C ARG A 176 15.62 -4.11 18.48
N SER A 177 16.09 -4.41 19.68
CA SER A 177 16.25 -3.45 20.79
C SER A 177 17.67 -2.89 20.96
N ASP A 178 18.61 -3.23 20.08
CA ASP A 178 19.95 -2.67 20.10
C ASP A 178 19.98 -1.24 19.56
N ALA A 179 21.04 -0.49 19.89
CA ALA A 179 21.19 0.90 19.48
C ALA A 179 21.04 1.10 17.96
N ARG A 180 21.55 0.16 17.16
CA ARG A 180 21.43 0.19 15.69
C ARG A 180 19.98 -0.01 15.21
N GLY A 181 19.22 -0.91 15.84
CA GLY A 181 17.81 -1.11 15.55
C GLY A 181 16.97 0.11 15.92
N GLN A 182 17.26 0.73 17.07
CA GLN A 182 16.57 1.94 17.53
C GLN A 182 16.87 3.14 16.62
N GLU A 183 18.13 3.33 16.21
CA GLU A 183 18.50 4.38 15.25
C GLU A 183 17.78 4.20 13.90
N ALA A 184 17.73 2.96 13.39
CA ALA A 184 17.01 2.65 12.16
C ALA A 184 15.50 2.91 12.28
N GLY A 185 14.87 2.48 13.37
CA GLY A 185 13.46 2.74 13.65
C GLY A 185 13.14 4.23 13.70
N LEU A 186 13.98 5.01 14.39
CA LEU A 186 13.82 6.45 14.54
C LEU A 186 14.00 7.21 13.22
N LYS A 187 15.02 6.84 12.42
CA LYS A 187 15.25 7.40 11.08
C LYS A 187 14.05 7.17 10.16
N TYR A 188 13.51 5.94 10.14
CA TYR A 188 12.34 5.61 9.34
C TYR A 188 11.09 6.38 9.82
N PHE A 189 10.86 6.42 11.13
CA PHE A 189 9.71 7.07 11.75
C PHE A 189 9.64 8.57 11.40
N PHE A 190 10.70 9.33 11.65
CA PHE A 190 10.71 10.77 11.38
C PHE A 190 10.55 11.08 9.89
N LEU A 191 11.23 10.32 9.03
CA LEU A 191 11.10 10.54 7.59
C LEU A 191 9.70 10.18 7.08
N SER A 192 9.08 9.14 7.64
CA SER A 192 7.70 8.78 7.33
C SER A 192 6.70 9.84 7.78
N LEU A 193 6.92 10.48 8.94
CA LEU A 193 6.08 11.58 9.43
C LEU A 193 6.14 12.79 8.48
N VAL A 194 7.35 13.16 8.04
CA VAL A 194 7.52 14.26 7.07
C VAL A 194 6.84 13.91 5.75
N ALA A 195 7.04 12.70 5.23
CA ALA A 195 6.38 12.25 4.00
C ALA A 195 4.85 12.23 4.11
N SER A 196 4.31 11.81 5.26
CA SER A 196 2.88 11.83 5.56
C SER A 196 2.32 13.26 5.61
N ALA A 197 3.01 14.18 6.28
CA ALA A 197 2.60 15.58 6.34
C ALA A 197 2.59 16.24 4.95
N LEU A 198 3.61 15.97 4.12
CA LEU A 198 3.65 16.46 2.73
C LEU A 198 2.50 15.87 1.90
N PHE A 199 2.20 14.57 2.07
CA PHE A 199 1.07 13.95 1.38
C PHE A 199 -0.27 14.53 1.83
N LEU A 200 -0.45 14.77 3.13
CA LEU A 200 -1.66 15.40 3.67
C LEU A 200 -1.83 16.82 3.11
N TYR A 201 -0.75 17.58 2.96
CA TYR A 201 -0.79 18.88 2.30
C TYR A 201 -1.24 18.75 0.83
N ALA A 202 -0.74 17.74 0.10
CA ALA A 202 -1.21 17.46 -1.26
C ALA A 202 -2.70 17.13 -1.30
N VAL A 203 -3.21 16.33 -0.35
CA VAL A 203 -4.64 16.02 -0.20
C VAL A 203 -5.46 17.28 0.01
N VAL A 204 -5.01 18.19 0.88
CA VAL A 204 -5.71 19.47 1.12
C VAL A 204 -5.73 20.35 -0.14
N CYS A 205 -4.62 20.43 -0.89
CA CYS A 205 -4.59 21.16 -2.15
C CYS A 205 -5.52 20.54 -3.21
N LEU A 206 -5.55 19.21 -3.35
CA LEU A 206 -6.45 18.50 -4.27
C LEU A 206 -7.92 18.70 -3.89
N TYR A 207 -8.24 18.69 -2.60
CA TYR A 207 -9.57 19.02 -2.10
C TYR A 207 -9.94 20.47 -2.43
N GLY A 208 -9.02 21.43 -2.24
CA GLY A 208 -9.25 22.83 -2.60
C GLY A 208 -9.48 23.04 -4.10
N LEU A 209 -8.83 22.24 -4.95
CA LEU A 209 -9.00 22.27 -6.41
C LEU A 209 -10.32 21.62 -6.87
N GLY A 210 -10.69 20.49 -6.29
CA GLY A 210 -11.85 19.71 -6.74
C GLY A 210 -13.15 20.00 -6.00
N GLY A 211 -13.11 20.59 -4.80
CA GLY A 211 -14.26 20.81 -3.92
C GLY A 211 -14.91 19.53 -3.40
N SER A 212 -14.24 18.38 -3.54
CA SER A 212 -14.71 17.05 -3.17
C SER A 212 -13.52 16.20 -2.73
N THR A 213 -13.78 15.18 -1.94
CA THR A 213 -12.78 14.16 -1.58
C THR A 213 -12.74 13.01 -2.58
N ASP A 214 -13.78 12.85 -3.41
CA ASP A 214 -13.88 11.78 -4.40
C ASP A 214 -12.91 11.99 -5.57
N LEU A 215 -12.04 11.01 -5.83
CA LEU A 215 -10.99 11.10 -6.85
C LEU A 215 -11.58 11.26 -8.26
N GLY A 216 -12.73 10.62 -8.54
CA GLY A 216 -13.40 10.73 -9.84
C GLY A 216 -13.91 12.15 -10.10
N THR A 217 -14.53 12.75 -9.09
CA THR A 217 -15.03 14.13 -9.11
C THR A 217 -13.88 15.13 -9.28
N ILE A 218 -12.79 14.95 -8.52
CA ILE A 218 -11.58 15.80 -8.65
C ILE A 218 -11.00 15.69 -10.07
N ALA A 219 -10.88 14.48 -10.62
CA ALA A 219 -10.38 14.26 -11.97
C ALA A 219 -11.25 14.95 -13.04
N ALA A 220 -12.59 14.93 -12.87
CA ALA A 220 -13.51 15.62 -13.77
C ALA A 220 -13.32 17.15 -13.72
N ARG A 221 -13.23 17.73 -12.51
CA ARG A 221 -13.02 19.17 -12.29
C ARG A 221 -11.69 19.68 -12.81
N LEU A 222 -10.63 18.88 -12.69
CA LEU A 222 -9.30 19.23 -13.19
C LEU A 222 -9.22 19.29 -14.73
N ARG A 223 -10.13 18.60 -15.43
CA ARG A 223 -10.22 18.63 -16.90
C ARG A 223 -11.03 19.82 -17.41
N GLU A 224 -11.88 20.40 -16.58
CA GLU A 224 -12.61 21.62 -16.92
C GLU A 224 -11.63 22.81 -16.95
N PRO A 225 -11.73 23.72 -17.92
CA PRO A 225 -10.96 24.95 -17.89
C PRO A 225 -11.38 25.78 -16.68
N ALA A 226 -10.61 25.67 -15.58
CA ALA A 226 -10.79 26.49 -14.38
C ALA A 226 -11.01 27.98 -14.69
N ALA A 227 -12.02 28.57 -14.04
CA ALA A 227 -12.36 29.98 -14.15
C ALA A 227 -11.36 30.90 -13.43
N ASP A 228 -10.58 30.36 -12.49
CA ASP A 228 -9.61 31.10 -11.66
C ASP A 228 -8.19 30.55 -11.85
N GLU A 229 -7.31 31.37 -12.41
CA GLU A 229 -5.91 31.02 -12.70
C GLU A 229 -5.09 30.82 -11.43
N SER A 230 -5.43 31.52 -10.35
CA SER A 230 -4.75 31.43 -9.05
C SER A 230 -4.94 30.06 -8.41
N LEU A 231 -6.15 29.50 -8.52
CA LEU A 231 -6.46 28.17 -8.00
C LEU A 231 -5.69 27.10 -8.77
N ARG A 232 -5.53 27.26 -10.10
CA ARG A 232 -4.80 26.30 -10.93
C ARG A 232 -3.31 26.20 -10.59
N ALA A 233 -2.72 27.24 -9.98
CA ALA A 233 -1.34 27.22 -9.49
C ALA A 233 -1.11 26.24 -8.32
N LEU A 234 -2.16 25.81 -7.61
CA LEU A 234 -2.08 24.79 -6.55
C LEU A 234 -1.80 23.39 -7.11
N ALA A 235 -2.17 23.11 -8.37
CA ALA A 235 -2.02 21.79 -8.98
C ALA A 235 -0.56 21.29 -9.02
N PRO A 236 0.43 22.04 -9.53
CA PRO A 236 1.83 21.62 -9.51
C PRO A 236 2.39 21.48 -8.08
N VAL A 237 1.92 22.28 -7.13
CA VAL A 237 2.33 22.17 -5.71
C VAL A 237 1.80 20.87 -5.11
N ALA A 238 0.52 20.56 -5.33
CA ALA A 238 -0.09 19.30 -4.89
C ALA A 238 0.64 18.09 -5.49
N LEU A 239 0.94 18.15 -6.79
CA LEU A 239 1.68 17.11 -7.49
C LEU A 239 3.09 16.93 -6.90
N GLY A 240 3.83 18.02 -6.72
CA GLY A 240 5.19 17.96 -6.16
C GLY A 240 5.22 17.34 -4.77
N MET A 241 4.32 17.75 -3.88
CA MET A 241 4.23 17.21 -2.53
C MET A 241 3.81 15.72 -2.53
N ALA A 242 2.86 15.34 -3.39
CA ALA A 242 2.43 13.94 -3.51
C ALA A 242 3.55 13.04 -4.08
N ILE A 243 4.31 13.52 -5.07
CA ILE A 243 5.46 12.82 -5.64
C ILE A 243 6.56 12.63 -4.59
N VAL A 244 6.88 13.66 -3.80
CA VAL A 244 7.89 13.55 -2.74
C VAL A 244 7.48 12.52 -1.69
N ALA A 245 6.20 12.50 -1.30
CA ALA A 245 5.67 11.49 -0.39
C ALA A 245 5.71 10.07 -0.98
N ALA A 246 5.37 9.91 -2.26
CA ALA A 246 5.48 8.64 -2.96
C ALA A 246 6.95 8.18 -3.12
N ALA A 247 7.88 9.12 -3.34
CA ALA A 247 9.31 8.85 -3.42
C ALA A 247 9.86 8.28 -2.11
N PHE A 248 9.41 8.76 -0.95
CA PHE A 248 9.74 8.16 0.35
C PHE A 248 9.30 6.68 0.41
N ARG A 249 8.04 6.40 0.04
CA ARG A 249 7.48 5.03 0.08
C ARG A 249 8.17 4.07 -0.87
N LEU A 250 8.61 4.56 -2.03
CA LEU A 250 9.37 3.78 -3.00
C LEU A 250 10.86 3.65 -2.64
N ALA A 251 11.37 4.44 -1.69
CA ALA A 251 12.80 4.69 -1.47
C ALA A 251 13.50 5.25 -2.73
N ALA A 252 12.82 6.13 -3.46
CA ALA A 252 13.36 6.83 -4.61
C ALA A 252 14.04 8.15 -4.20
N VAL A 253 14.89 8.69 -5.08
CA VAL A 253 15.49 10.02 -4.91
C VAL A 253 14.36 11.07 -4.92
N PRO A 254 14.38 12.12 -4.08
CA PRO A 254 15.42 12.49 -3.10
C PRO A 254 15.34 11.76 -1.75
N MET A 255 14.22 11.11 -1.43
CA MET A 255 13.94 10.55 -0.10
C MET A 255 14.61 9.18 0.20
N HIS A 256 15.52 8.71 -0.65
CA HIS A 256 16.22 7.41 -0.54
C HIS A 256 17.23 7.26 0.61
N PHE A 257 17.68 8.36 1.24
CA PHE A 257 18.84 8.38 2.13
C PHE A 257 18.71 7.49 3.37
N TYR A 258 17.49 7.23 3.84
CA TYR A 258 17.27 6.33 4.98
C TYR A 258 17.50 4.85 4.64
N ALA A 259 17.33 4.46 3.37
CA ALA A 259 17.17 3.05 3.01
C ALA A 259 18.38 2.18 3.38
N PRO A 260 19.66 2.58 3.09
CA PRO A 260 20.82 1.78 3.47
C PRO A 260 20.92 1.53 4.98
N ASP A 261 20.70 2.56 5.78
CA ASP A 261 20.85 2.50 7.23
C ASP A 261 19.75 1.66 7.87
N VAL A 262 18.50 1.83 7.41
CA VAL A 262 17.35 1.10 7.95
C VAL A 262 17.43 -0.38 7.59
N TYR A 263 17.88 -0.74 6.38
CA TYR A 263 18.05 -2.13 5.96
C TYR A 263 19.16 -2.83 6.74
N GLU A 264 20.25 -2.13 7.03
CA GLU A 264 21.34 -2.67 7.83
C GLU A 264 20.95 -2.84 9.31
N GLY A 265 20.25 -1.84 9.85
CA GLY A 265 19.87 -1.77 11.25
C GLY A 265 18.72 -2.69 11.63
N THR A 266 17.86 -3.10 10.70
CA THR A 266 16.71 -3.97 10.99
C THR A 266 17.02 -5.46 10.81
N SER A 267 16.06 -6.33 11.13
CA SER A 267 16.15 -7.77 10.91
C SER A 267 15.94 -8.14 9.43
N PRO A 268 16.47 -9.26 8.92
CA PRO A 268 16.25 -9.67 7.52
C PRO A 268 14.78 -9.74 7.11
N GLY A 269 13.90 -10.21 8.00
CA GLY A 269 12.45 -10.25 7.75
C GLY A 269 11.82 -8.86 7.63
N ASN A 270 12.22 -7.91 8.45
CA ASN A 270 11.75 -6.52 8.36
C ASN A 270 12.34 -5.81 7.14
N ALA A 271 13.59 -6.11 6.76
CA ALA A 271 14.20 -5.59 5.54
C ALA A 271 13.43 -6.10 4.29
N ALA A 272 13.02 -7.37 4.27
CA ALA A 272 12.16 -7.93 3.23
C ALA A 272 10.82 -7.17 3.13
N LEU A 273 10.19 -6.91 4.28
CA LEU A 273 8.95 -6.14 4.37
C LEU A 273 9.13 -4.73 3.81
N LEU A 274 10.14 -3.99 4.28
CA LEU A 274 10.44 -2.62 3.87
C LEU A 274 10.77 -2.52 2.37
N SER A 275 11.37 -3.55 1.82
CA SER A 275 11.74 -3.59 0.40
C SER A 275 10.59 -3.86 -0.55
N THR A 276 9.43 -4.28 -0.05
CA THR A 276 8.30 -4.74 -0.88
C THR A 276 7.01 -3.99 -0.57
N LEU A 277 6.48 -4.10 0.65
CA LEU A 277 5.14 -3.64 1.01
C LEU A 277 4.98 -2.10 0.90
N PRO A 278 5.89 -1.25 1.42
CA PRO A 278 5.80 0.20 1.20
C PRO A 278 5.86 0.61 -0.27
N LYS A 279 6.58 -0.15 -1.12
CA LYS A 279 6.63 0.14 -2.57
C LYS A 279 5.30 -0.09 -3.25
N VAL A 280 4.53 -1.08 -2.81
CA VAL A 280 3.14 -1.28 -3.28
C VAL A 280 2.30 -0.04 -2.97
N ALA A 281 2.34 0.46 -1.73
CA ALA A 281 1.61 1.68 -1.37
C ALA A 281 2.05 2.90 -2.19
N GLY A 282 3.36 3.08 -2.37
CA GLY A 282 3.91 4.16 -3.20
C GLY A 282 3.46 4.09 -4.66
N LEU A 283 3.46 2.89 -5.26
CA LEU A 283 2.99 2.69 -6.63
C LEU A 283 1.49 2.93 -6.76
N VAL A 284 0.68 2.51 -5.78
CA VAL A 284 -0.77 2.79 -5.77
C VAL A 284 -1.05 4.28 -5.76
N VAL A 285 -0.33 5.05 -4.93
CA VAL A 285 -0.45 6.51 -4.91
C VAL A 285 -0.13 7.11 -6.28
N LEU A 286 1.01 6.73 -6.87
CA LEU A 286 1.38 7.22 -8.20
C LEU A 286 0.35 6.83 -9.27
N ALA A 287 -0.20 5.62 -9.22
CA ALA A 287 -1.25 5.18 -10.13
C ALA A 287 -2.52 6.03 -10.02
N ARG A 288 -2.95 6.32 -8.79
CA ARG A 288 -4.11 7.20 -8.56
C ARG A 288 -3.84 8.64 -9.02
N LEU A 289 -2.62 9.15 -8.82
CA LEU A 289 -2.23 10.49 -9.31
C LEU A 289 -2.23 10.58 -10.84
N VAL A 290 -1.73 9.56 -11.54
CA VAL A 290 -1.81 9.50 -13.01
C VAL A 290 -3.28 9.45 -13.46
N GLY A 291 -4.12 8.68 -12.76
CA GLY A 291 -5.56 8.61 -13.03
C GLY A 291 -6.33 9.92 -12.85
N LEU A 292 -5.84 10.84 -12.00
CA LEU A 292 -6.44 12.18 -11.83
C LEU A 292 -6.29 13.07 -13.07
N ALA A 293 -5.50 12.67 -14.07
CA ALA A 293 -5.23 13.46 -15.28
C ALA A 293 -4.77 14.90 -14.97
N MET A 294 -4.07 15.08 -13.85
CA MET A 294 -3.22 16.25 -13.57
C MET A 294 -2.34 16.53 -14.79
N PRO A 295 -1.90 17.79 -15.05
CA PRO A 295 -1.20 18.17 -16.28
C PRO A 295 -0.14 17.12 -16.65
N LEU A 296 -0.50 16.24 -17.60
CA LEU A 296 0.18 14.97 -17.80
C LEU A 296 1.62 15.19 -18.19
N ASP A 297 1.88 16.31 -18.88
CA ASP A 297 3.20 16.79 -19.26
C ASP A 297 4.16 16.93 -18.08
N LEU A 298 3.69 17.49 -16.96
CA LEU A 298 4.51 17.64 -15.78
C LEU A 298 4.72 16.29 -15.07
N VAL A 299 3.68 15.44 -15.05
CA VAL A 299 3.73 14.14 -14.37
C VAL A 299 4.73 13.20 -15.04
N TRP A 300 4.69 13.05 -16.36
CA TRP A 300 5.60 12.13 -17.05
C TRP A 300 7.04 12.62 -17.03
N GLN A 301 7.27 13.93 -17.19
CA GLN A 301 8.61 14.52 -17.15
C GLN A 301 9.25 14.34 -15.78
N THR A 302 8.52 14.68 -14.71
CA THR A 302 9.01 14.51 -13.33
C THR A 302 9.26 13.04 -13.01
N ALA A 303 8.36 12.13 -13.38
CA ALA A 303 8.56 10.70 -13.19
C ALA A 303 9.77 10.16 -13.97
N ALA A 304 9.99 10.61 -15.21
CA ALA A 304 11.13 10.20 -16.03
C ALA A 304 12.47 10.69 -15.46
N VAL A 305 12.54 11.96 -15.03
CA VAL A 305 13.74 12.51 -14.37
C VAL A 305 14.03 11.76 -13.07
N LEU A 306 13.01 11.55 -12.23
CA LEU A 306 13.16 10.81 -10.99
C LEU A 306 13.59 9.35 -11.24
N ALA A 307 13.07 8.70 -12.28
CA ALA A 307 13.47 7.37 -12.68
C ALA A 307 14.96 7.33 -13.03
N ALA A 308 15.41 8.22 -13.92
CA ALA A 308 16.80 8.28 -14.37
C ALA A 308 17.78 8.55 -13.22
N VAL A 309 17.45 9.53 -12.36
CA VAL A 309 18.29 9.87 -11.20
C VAL A 309 18.29 8.72 -10.19
N THR A 310 17.14 8.12 -9.90
CA THR A 310 17.03 7.03 -8.92
C THR A 310 17.79 5.78 -9.36
N MET A 311 17.73 5.41 -10.65
CA MET A 311 18.53 4.31 -11.20
C MET A 311 20.03 4.59 -11.10
N THR A 312 20.43 5.80 -11.48
CA THR A 312 21.85 6.19 -11.50
C THR A 312 22.41 6.17 -10.09
N VAL A 313 21.74 6.84 -9.15
CA VAL A 313 22.15 6.91 -7.74
C VAL A 313 22.15 5.52 -7.10
N GLY A 314 21.09 4.72 -7.28
CA GLY A 314 21.01 3.37 -6.71
C GLY A 314 22.14 2.45 -7.19
N ASN A 315 22.40 2.42 -8.50
CA ASN A 315 23.44 1.57 -9.08
C ASN A 315 24.86 2.05 -8.72
N VAL A 316 25.12 3.36 -8.74
CA VAL A 316 26.44 3.92 -8.37
C VAL A 316 26.71 3.70 -6.89
N MET A 317 25.74 3.98 -6.01
CA MET A 317 25.88 3.75 -4.57
C MET A 317 26.13 2.28 -4.23
N ALA A 318 25.56 1.34 -4.99
CA ALA A 318 25.73 -0.10 -4.78
C ALA A 318 27.20 -0.53 -4.96
N LEU A 319 27.94 0.06 -5.89
CA LEU A 319 29.34 -0.28 -6.18
C LEU A 319 30.29 0.01 -5.01
N TRP A 320 29.93 0.95 -4.14
CA TRP A 320 30.73 1.31 -2.96
C TRP A 320 30.33 0.56 -1.68
N GLN A 321 29.30 -0.28 -1.72
CA GLN A 321 28.84 -0.99 -0.53
C GLN A 321 29.72 -2.21 -0.22
N ARG A 322 30.21 -2.29 1.02
CA ARG A 322 30.91 -3.46 1.57
C ARG A 322 30.01 -4.38 2.40
N ASN A 323 28.85 -3.89 2.81
CA ASN A 323 27.86 -4.64 3.58
C ASN A 323 26.75 -5.12 2.64
N LEU A 324 26.45 -6.42 2.68
CA LEU A 324 25.43 -7.03 1.83
C LEU A 324 24.04 -6.41 2.03
N ARG A 325 23.63 -6.09 3.27
CA ARG A 325 22.31 -5.47 3.53
C ARG A 325 22.21 -4.06 2.95
N ARG A 326 23.28 -3.27 3.03
CA ARG A 326 23.34 -1.94 2.40
C ARG A 326 23.36 -2.03 0.88
N LEU A 327 24.06 -3.04 0.34
CA LEU A 327 24.07 -3.32 -1.11
C LEU A 327 22.66 -3.66 -1.60
N LEU A 328 21.91 -4.49 -0.87
CA LEU A 328 20.52 -4.80 -1.19
C LEU A 328 19.58 -3.59 -1.06
N ALA A 329 19.85 -2.69 -0.12
CA ALA A 329 19.13 -1.42 -0.05
C ALA A 329 19.38 -0.54 -1.29
N CYS A 330 20.64 -0.43 -1.74
CA CYS A 330 20.99 0.31 -2.95
C CYS A 330 20.37 -0.30 -4.21
N SER A 331 20.35 -1.63 -4.30
CA SER A 331 19.62 -2.35 -5.35
C SER A 331 18.12 -2.06 -5.30
N SER A 332 17.51 -2.04 -4.10
CA SER A 332 16.11 -1.68 -3.93
C SER A 332 15.81 -0.24 -4.39
N ILE A 333 16.73 0.71 -4.16
CA ILE A 333 16.63 2.08 -4.69
C ILE A 333 16.63 2.05 -6.22
N ALA A 334 17.60 1.35 -6.86
CA ALA A 334 17.64 1.23 -8.32
C ALA A 334 16.35 0.60 -8.89
N HIS A 335 15.81 -0.43 -8.22
CA HIS A 335 14.54 -1.06 -8.58
C HIS A 335 13.32 -0.12 -8.47
N ALA A 336 13.33 0.85 -7.55
CA ALA A 336 12.32 1.92 -7.57
C ALA A 336 12.43 2.79 -8.82
N GLY A 337 13.64 3.07 -9.30
CA GLY A 337 13.84 3.75 -10.58
C GLY A 337 13.20 3.00 -11.75
N TYR A 338 13.35 1.67 -11.81
CA TYR A 338 12.73 0.84 -12.87
C TYR A 338 11.20 0.87 -12.81
N LEU A 339 10.61 0.90 -11.60
CA LEU A 339 9.17 1.09 -11.42
C LEU A 339 8.69 2.44 -11.93
N LEU A 340 9.45 3.52 -11.66
CA LEU A 340 9.10 4.87 -12.08
C LEU A 340 9.09 5.05 -13.60
N VAL A 341 9.83 4.23 -14.37
CA VAL A 341 9.74 4.23 -15.84
C VAL A 341 8.35 3.83 -16.30
N GLY A 342 7.76 2.78 -15.72
CA GLY A 342 6.41 2.37 -16.07
C GLY A 342 5.38 3.45 -15.74
N VAL A 343 5.56 4.15 -14.62
CA VAL A 343 4.72 5.31 -14.24
C VAL A 343 4.89 6.47 -15.24
N ALA A 344 6.12 6.77 -15.66
CA ALA A 344 6.39 7.81 -16.65
C ALA A 344 5.73 7.50 -17.99
N VAL A 345 5.82 6.25 -18.47
CA VAL A 345 5.16 5.82 -19.71
C VAL A 345 3.63 5.88 -19.58
N ALA A 346 3.08 5.47 -18.45
CA ALA A 346 1.64 5.55 -18.18
C ALA A 346 1.12 6.99 -18.19
N ALA A 347 1.92 7.94 -17.71
CA ALA A 347 1.58 9.36 -17.76
C ALA A 347 1.80 9.98 -19.14
N ALA A 348 2.79 9.50 -19.91
CA ALA A 348 3.14 10.05 -21.22
C ALA A 348 2.20 9.64 -22.35
N VAL A 349 1.58 8.46 -22.25
CA VAL A 349 0.65 7.94 -23.27
C VAL A 349 -0.78 8.12 -22.77
N PRO A 350 -1.55 9.10 -23.30
CA PRO A 350 -2.94 9.23 -22.93
C PRO A 350 -3.70 7.96 -23.33
N ALA A 351 -4.62 7.52 -22.47
CA ALA A 351 -5.49 6.34 -22.67
C ALA A 351 -6.35 6.37 -23.96
N THR A 352 -6.27 7.45 -24.75
CA THR A 352 -6.99 7.66 -26.01
C THR A 352 -6.25 7.18 -27.25
N ARG A 353 -5.00 6.69 -27.15
CA ARG A 353 -4.27 6.15 -28.31
C ARG A 353 -4.73 4.71 -28.62
N PRO A 354 -5.24 4.41 -29.82
CA PRO A 354 -5.53 3.03 -30.20
C PRO A 354 -4.23 2.19 -30.17
N PRO A 355 -4.32 0.89 -29.85
CA PRO A 355 -3.17 0.02 -29.74
C PRO A 355 -2.32 0.02 -31.02
N ALA A 356 -1.00 0.13 -30.88
CA ALA A 356 -0.05 0.20 -32.00
C ALA A 356 -0.10 -1.05 -32.93
N HIS A 357 -0.61 -2.18 -32.44
CA HIS A 357 -0.77 -3.41 -33.21
C HIS A 357 -2.15 -4.05 -32.97
N PRO A 358 -3.18 -3.73 -33.77
CA PRO A 358 -4.53 -4.30 -33.61
C PRO A 358 -4.56 -5.83 -33.75
N GLN A 359 -3.64 -6.42 -34.51
CA GLN A 359 -3.55 -7.87 -34.70
C GLN A 359 -2.92 -8.61 -33.51
N ALA A 360 -2.01 -7.98 -32.75
CA ALA A 360 -1.40 -8.57 -31.55
C ALA A 360 -2.36 -8.53 -30.33
N ALA A 361 -3.20 -7.50 -30.24
CA ALA A 361 -4.25 -7.40 -29.22
C ALA A 361 -5.30 -8.52 -29.35
N ALA A 362 -5.61 -8.93 -30.59
CA ALA A 362 -6.58 -9.99 -30.89
C ALA A 362 -6.04 -11.40 -30.57
N LEU A 363 -4.72 -11.62 -30.66
CA LEU A 363 -4.08 -12.90 -30.35
C LEU A 363 -3.86 -13.13 -28.84
N LEU A 364 -3.73 -12.06 -28.05
CA LEU A 364 -3.42 -12.11 -26.61
C LEU A 364 -4.60 -11.74 -25.70
N GLY A 365 -5.75 -11.34 -26.26
CA GLY A 365 -6.99 -11.08 -25.50
C GLY A 365 -6.88 -9.97 -24.45
N THR A 366 -5.85 -9.11 -24.52
CA THR A 366 -5.58 -8.05 -23.54
C THR A 366 -5.26 -6.74 -24.27
N PRO A 367 -5.74 -5.58 -23.77
CA PRO A 367 -5.27 -4.29 -24.27
C PRO A 367 -3.76 -4.19 -24.01
N LEU A 368 -3.00 -3.95 -25.08
CA LEU A 368 -1.55 -3.95 -25.11
C LEU A 368 -0.91 -3.09 -24.00
N LEU A 369 0.01 -3.71 -23.25
CA LEU A 369 1.15 -3.12 -22.52
C LEU A 369 1.01 -1.64 -22.12
N ASP A 370 0.12 -1.36 -21.18
CA ASP A 370 0.07 -0.09 -20.46
C ASP A 370 1.29 0.03 -19.52
N GLY A 371 1.89 1.23 -19.42
CA GLY A 371 3.07 1.48 -18.58
C GLY A 371 2.82 1.12 -17.10
N MET A 372 1.58 1.33 -16.64
CA MET A 372 1.16 0.98 -15.28
C MET A 372 1.10 -0.54 -15.08
N ALA A 373 0.58 -1.27 -16.08
CA ALA A 373 0.54 -2.74 -16.03
C ALA A 373 1.95 -3.34 -15.99
N ALA A 374 2.89 -2.77 -16.76
CA ALA A 374 4.30 -3.17 -16.72
C ALA A 374 4.93 -2.89 -15.35
N ALA A 375 4.69 -1.73 -14.74
CA ALA A 375 5.16 -1.41 -13.39
C ALA A 375 4.62 -2.37 -12.33
N LEU A 376 3.33 -2.71 -12.40
CA LEU A 376 2.67 -3.66 -11.49
C LEU A 376 3.24 -5.08 -11.63
N PHE A 377 3.43 -5.56 -12.85
CA PHE A 377 4.05 -6.86 -13.11
C PHE A 377 5.50 -6.91 -12.62
N TYR A 378 6.27 -5.85 -12.88
CA TYR A 378 7.64 -5.71 -12.39
C TYR A 378 7.69 -5.71 -10.86
N LEU A 379 6.79 -4.98 -10.20
CA LEU A 379 6.72 -4.95 -8.74
C LEU A 379 6.42 -6.33 -8.17
N ALA A 380 5.49 -7.09 -8.75
CA ALA A 380 5.16 -8.44 -8.31
C ALA A 380 6.37 -9.38 -8.42
N THR A 381 7.07 -9.37 -9.55
CA THR A 381 8.25 -10.23 -9.78
C THR A 381 9.43 -9.83 -8.90
N TYR A 382 9.73 -8.53 -8.79
CA TYR A 382 10.73 -7.99 -7.88
C TYR A 382 10.43 -8.36 -6.42
N ALA A 383 9.17 -8.26 -5.99
CA ALA A 383 8.80 -8.54 -4.61
C ALA A 383 9.00 -10.02 -4.26
N VAL A 384 8.60 -10.94 -5.14
CA VAL A 384 8.84 -12.39 -4.94
C VAL A 384 10.34 -12.69 -4.88
N ALA A 385 11.13 -12.14 -5.81
CA ALA A 385 12.58 -12.33 -5.83
C ALA A 385 13.25 -11.80 -4.55
N THR A 386 12.84 -10.62 -4.09
CA THR A 386 13.41 -9.95 -2.92
C THR A 386 13.04 -10.66 -1.62
N ILE A 387 11.78 -11.11 -1.48
CA ILE A 387 11.34 -11.92 -0.33
C ILE A 387 12.12 -13.24 -0.29
N GLY A 388 12.30 -13.90 -1.44
CA GLY A 388 13.10 -15.11 -1.54
C GLY A 388 14.56 -14.90 -1.12
N LEU A 389 15.17 -13.80 -1.57
CA LEU A 389 16.54 -13.43 -1.22
C LEU A 389 16.71 -13.17 0.28
N PHE A 390 15.84 -12.35 0.88
CA PHE A 390 15.89 -12.09 2.32
C PHE A 390 15.50 -13.32 3.16
N GLY A 391 14.63 -14.20 2.64
CA GLY A 391 14.34 -15.50 3.24
C GLY A 391 15.59 -16.39 3.29
N ALA A 392 16.35 -16.44 2.19
CA ALA A 392 17.64 -17.14 2.15
C ALA A 392 18.67 -16.51 3.09
N LEU A 393 18.73 -15.17 3.18
CA LEU A 393 19.60 -14.47 4.12
C LEU A 393 19.22 -14.70 5.58
N ALA A 394 17.93 -14.76 5.89
CA ALA A 394 17.47 -15.14 7.23
C ALA A 394 17.96 -16.55 7.57
N TYR A 395 17.75 -17.51 6.66
CA TYR A 395 18.21 -18.89 6.84
C TYR A 395 19.73 -19.03 6.99
N LEU A 396 20.50 -18.36 6.14
CA LEU A 396 21.97 -18.43 6.13
C LEU A 396 22.62 -17.64 7.28
N GLY A 397 22.04 -16.49 7.65
CA GLY A 397 22.50 -15.68 8.78
C GLY A 397 22.49 -16.44 10.11
N HIS A 398 21.67 -17.49 10.22
CA HIS A 398 21.70 -18.41 11.36
C HIS A 398 22.90 -19.36 11.38
N ARG A 399 23.52 -19.66 10.22
CA ARG A 399 24.69 -20.55 10.11
C ARG A 399 26.03 -19.83 10.27
N TRP A 400 26.07 -18.53 10.01
CA TRP A 400 27.23 -17.68 10.23
C TRP A 400 26.87 -16.54 11.20
N PRO A 401 27.13 -16.69 12.52
CA PRO A 401 27.09 -15.54 13.40
C PRO A 401 28.14 -14.56 12.88
N THR A 402 27.73 -13.34 12.56
CA THR A 402 28.64 -12.25 12.23
C THR A 402 29.53 -12.01 13.44
N GLY A 403 30.68 -12.68 13.45
CA GLY A 403 31.75 -12.45 14.39
C GLY A 403 32.35 -11.09 14.09
N ARG A 404 32.16 -10.18 15.04
CA ARG A 404 32.83 -8.88 15.25
C ARG A 404 32.90 -7.92 14.05
#